data_AF-A0AAV0D562-F1
#
_entry.id   AF-A0AAV0D562-F1
#
_cell.length_a   1.000
_cell.length_b   1.000
_cell.length_c   1.000
_cell.angle_alpha   90.00
_cell.angle_beta   90.00
_cell.angle_gamma   90.00
#
_symmetry.space_group_name_H-M   'P 1'
#
loop_
_entity.id
_entity.type
_entity.pdbx_description
1 polymer ?
#
loop_
_entity_poly.entity_id
_entity_poly.type
_entity_poly.pdbx_seq_one_letter_code
_entity_poly.pdbx_strand_id
1 'polypeptide(L)'
;MNKENCESYVWILKAFLEAKPGPPPNVIITDQDPALAKAINFVLPNIYHRYCMWHIIRKIPEKVGGVINSLDGFNRIYGIIKYSETPYEFEAEWKKLVNEVGLEENEWISYMFQVRDHWVPAYFKNVFAACMSSTQISETTHSFLKKYVYKGCGFNEFVTRFDRALSRQRERENQMDHKDRNGRPKLQYGTQVELQMANTYTSTMFREFQIGLHNCFTYSLDENVEEGDNIVFKLTYRGVSNDIEIKRSRVVHFNRLTQIGSCSCKQFEFMGIPCAHLLRVLDGMKIYDIPSFYIMDRWKKGPRREIVRDQSGNEIREDRKREFTG
;
A
#
# COMPACT_ATOMS: atom_id res chain seq x y z
N MET A 1 -1.27 -23.22 18.74
CA MET A 1 -2.40 -22.40 19.25
C MET A 1 -3.68 -22.98 18.65
N ASN A 2 -4.48 -23.71 19.44
CA ASN A 2 -5.71 -24.36 18.95
C ASN A 2 -6.98 -23.54 19.27
N LYS A 3 -6.83 -22.27 19.68
CA LYS A 3 -7.95 -21.38 20.03
C LYS A 3 -7.74 -20.02 19.37
N GLU A 4 -8.62 -19.67 18.44
CA GLU A 4 -8.75 -18.32 17.89
C GLU A 4 -9.53 -17.48 18.91
N ASN A 5 -8.83 -17.01 19.95
CA ASN A 5 -9.42 -16.22 21.02
C ASN A 5 -8.55 -15.01 21.37
N CYS A 6 -9.15 -14.05 22.08
CA CYS A 6 -8.51 -12.76 22.38
C CYS A 6 -7.18 -12.93 23.12
N GLU A 7 -7.10 -13.85 24.09
CA GLU A 7 -5.88 -14.11 24.87
C GLU A 7 -4.72 -14.59 23.98
N SER A 8 -5.02 -15.51 23.07
CA SER A 8 -4.05 -16.04 22.12
C SER A 8 -3.52 -14.95 21.19
N TYR A 9 -4.40 -14.05 20.72
CA TYR A 9 -4.00 -12.90 19.91
C TYR A 9 -3.22 -11.84 20.70
N VAL A 10 -3.57 -11.59 21.96
CA VAL A 10 -2.79 -10.68 22.81
C VAL A 10 -1.37 -11.22 22.98
N TRP A 11 -1.22 -12.51 23.21
CA TRP A 11 0.09 -13.13 23.35
C TRP A 11 0.93 -12.98 22.08
N ILE A 12 0.38 -13.29 20.89
CA ILE A 12 1.16 -13.22 19.65
C ILE A 12 1.51 -11.77 19.27
N LEU A 13 0.64 -10.80 19.55
CA LEU A 13 0.93 -9.38 19.31
C LEU A 13 2.05 -8.87 20.23
N LYS A 14 2.06 -9.27 21.50
CA LYS A 14 3.16 -8.94 22.43
C LYS A 14 4.48 -9.57 22.00
N ALA A 15 4.47 -10.86 21.67
CA ALA A 15 5.65 -11.56 21.18
C ALA A 15 6.19 -10.93 19.88
N PHE A 16 5.29 -10.49 18.98
CA PHE A 16 5.67 -9.74 17.78
C PHE A 16 6.39 -8.42 18.12
N LEU A 17 5.89 -7.66 19.10
CA LEU A 17 6.51 -6.40 19.51
C LEU A 17 7.86 -6.62 20.22
N GLU A 18 8.00 -7.69 20.98
CA GLU A 18 9.28 -8.07 21.61
C GLU A 18 10.32 -8.48 20.57
N ALA A 19 9.91 -9.21 19.53
CA ALA A 19 10.81 -9.66 18.47
C ALA A 19 11.15 -8.55 17.45
N LYS A 20 10.31 -7.53 17.32
CA LYS A 20 10.48 -6.44 16.35
C LYS A 20 11.33 -5.31 16.97
N PRO A 21 12.53 -5.02 16.46
CA PRO A 21 13.25 -3.81 16.86
C PRO A 21 12.50 -2.54 16.42
N GLY A 22 12.54 -1.51 17.26
CA GLY A 22 11.99 -0.18 16.97
C GLY A 22 10.51 0.01 17.32
N PRO A 23 9.90 1.14 16.93
CA PRO A 23 8.53 1.49 17.32
C PRO A 23 7.49 0.52 16.75
N PRO A 24 6.28 0.45 17.36
CA PRO A 24 5.18 -0.32 16.80
C PRO A 24 4.82 0.18 15.40
N PRO A 25 4.22 -0.68 14.56
CA PRO A 25 3.71 -0.24 13.26
C PRO A 25 2.63 0.84 13.42
N ASN A 26 2.50 1.72 12.42
CA ASN A 26 1.45 2.75 12.41
C ASN A 26 0.10 2.20 11.91
N VAL A 27 0.12 1.09 11.15
CA VAL A 27 -1.07 0.48 10.55
C VAL A 27 -0.95 -1.04 10.69
N ILE A 28 -2.06 -1.69 11.06
CA ILE A 28 -2.21 -3.15 10.99
C ILE A 28 -3.41 -3.50 10.14
N ILE A 29 -3.25 -4.46 9.24
CA ILE A 29 -4.32 -4.92 8.34
C ILE A 29 -4.61 -6.38 8.66
N THR A 30 -5.84 -6.69 9.06
CA THR A 30 -6.26 -8.05 9.40
C THR A 30 -7.55 -8.42 8.69
N ASP A 31 -8.01 -9.64 8.85
CA ASP A 31 -9.40 -9.99 8.56
C ASP A 31 -10.35 -9.42 9.63
N GLN A 32 -11.64 -9.74 9.50
CA GLN A 32 -12.74 -9.23 10.32
C GLN A 32 -12.99 -10.10 11.56
N ASP A 33 -11.93 -10.53 12.24
CA ASP A 33 -12.04 -11.31 13.47
C ASP A 33 -12.26 -10.40 14.70
N PRO A 34 -13.39 -10.51 15.43
CA PRO A 34 -13.67 -9.66 16.59
C PRO A 34 -12.71 -9.86 17.76
N ALA A 35 -12.21 -11.08 17.97
CA ALA A 35 -11.26 -11.40 19.04
C ALA A 35 -9.88 -10.78 18.74
N LEU A 36 -9.46 -10.80 17.47
CA LEU A 36 -8.24 -10.13 17.02
C LEU A 36 -8.38 -8.61 17.11
N ALA A 37 -9.50 -8.03 16.69
CA ALA A 37 -9.77 -6.60 16.82
C ALA A 37 -9.68 -6.14 18.29
N LYS A 38 -10.28 -6.90 19.21
CA LYS A 38 -10.19 -6.64 20.65
C LYS A 38 -8.76 -6.73 21.16
N ALA A 39 -8.00 -7.74 20.73
CA ALA A 39 -6.60 -7.90 21.11
C ALA A 39 -5.72 -6.76 20.60
N ILE A 40 -5.93 -6.30 19.35
CA ILE A 40 -5.23 -5.16 18.77
C ILE A 40 -5.52 -3.89 19.56
N ASN A 41 -6.78 -3.60 19.85
CA ASN A 41 -7.14 -2.42 20.66
C ASN A 41 -6.54 -2.46 22.07
N PHE A 42 -6.32 -3.66 22.62
CA PHE A 42 -5.69 -3.83 23.93
C PHE A 42 -4.16 -3.64 23.89
N VAL A 43 -3.47 -4.22 22.90
CA VAL A 43 -1.99 -4.21 22.83
C VAL A 43 -1.45 -2.98 22.10
N LEU A 44 -2.19 -2.46 21.12
CA LEU A 44 -1.79 -1.39 20.21
C LEU A 44 -2.94 -0.36 20.07
N PRO A 45 -3.35 0.33 21.16
CA PRO A 45 -4.53 1.21 21.14
C PRO A 45 -4.43 2.41 20.18
N ASN A 46 -3.21 2.81 19.81
CA ASN A 46 -2.95 3.99 18.98
C ASN A 46 -2.66 3.64 17.51
N ILE A 47 -2.83 2.38 17.10
CA ILE A 47 -2.59 1.96 15.72
C ILE A 47 -3.84 2.15 14.86
N TYR A 48 -3.65 2.46 13.58
CA TYR A 48 -4.74 2.34 12.62
C TYR A 48 -5.01 0.86 12.32
N HIS A 49 -6.10 0.32 12.87
CA HIS A 49 -6.56 -1.02 12.54
C HIS A 49 -7.47 -0.99 11.30
N ARG A 50 -7.11 -1.77 10.28
CA ARG A 50 -7.85 -1.87 9.03
C ARG A 50 -8.25 -3.31 8.74
N TYR A 51 -9.39 -3.48 8.10
CA TYR A 51 -9.75 -4.77 7.51
C TYR A 51 -9.19 -4.91 6.11
N CYS A 52 -8.76 -6.13 5.81
CA CYS A 52 -8.18 -6.51 4.54
C CYS A 52 -9.26 -6.49 3.46
N MET A 53 -9.18 -5.47 2.60
CA MET A 53 -10.09 -5.27 1.47
C MET A 53 -10.20 -6.50 0.57
N TRP A 54 -9.10 -7.25 0.38
CA TRP A 54 -9.11 -8.47 -0.41
C TRP A 54 -10.02 -9.55 0.17
N HIS A 55 -9.91 -9.81 1.47
CA HIS A 55 -10.77 -10.80 2.15
C HIS A 55 -12.24 -10.40 2.08
N ILE A 56 -12.52 -9.09 2.16
CA ILE A 56 -13.87 -8.55 2.02
C ILE A 56 -14.40 -8.79 0.61
N ILE A 57 -13.64 -8.35 -0.41
CA ILE A 57 -14.02 -8.49 -1.82
C ILE A 57 -14.27 -9.96 -2.17
N ARG A 58 -13.44 -10.88 -1.67
CA ARG A 58 -13.62 -12.32 -1.91
C ARG A 58 -14.89 -12.90 -1.30
N LYS A 59 -15.39 -12.33 -0.20
CA LYS A 59 -16.64 -12.76 0.43
C LYS A 59 -17.88 -12.20 -0.28
N ILE A 60 -17.75 -11.16 -1.10
CA ILE A 60 -18.90 -10.53 -1.76
C ILE A 60 -19.74 -11.56 -2.54
N PRO A 61 -19.21 -12.34 -3.49
CA PRO A 61 -20.03 -13.28 -4.27
C PRO A 61 -20.78 -14.30 -3.40
N GLU A 62 -20.16 -14.74 -2.30
CA GLU A 62 -20.77 -15.67 -1.33
C GLU A 62 -21.89 -15.01 -0.51
N LYS A 63 -21.79 -13.70 -0.23
CA LYS A 63 -22.69 -12.96 0.68
C LYS A 63 -23.85 -12.25 0.00
N VAL A 64 -23.70 -11.90 -1.28
CA VAL A 64 -24.77 -11.25 -2.06
C VAL A 64 -25.40 -12.16 -3.12
N GLY A 65 -24.89 -13.38 -3.31
CA GLY A 65 -25.51 -14.40 -4.16
C GLY A 65 -25.71 -13.98 -5.63
N GLY A 66 -26.66 -14.63 -6.31
CA GLY A 66 -26.93 -14.46 -7.75
C GLY A 66 -27.26 -13.05 -8.23
N VAL A 67 -27.67 -12.16 -7.32
CA VAL A 67 -28.13 -10.78 -7.59
C VAL A 67 -27.02 -9.92 -8.22
N ILE A 68 -25.75 -10.21 -7.87
CA ILE A 68 -24.57 -9.48 -8.37
C ILE A 68 -23.56 -10.44 -9.03
N ASN A 69 -23.91 -11.70 -9.23
CA ASN A 69 -23.00 -12.68 -9.85
C ASN A 69 -22.77 -12.45 -11.36
N SER A 70 -23.38 -11.43 -11.97
CA SER A 70 -22.91 -10.94 -13.26
C SER A 70 -21.52 -10.32 -13.10
N LEU A 71 -20.63 -10.59 -14.06
CA LEU A 71 -19.29 -9.98 -14.08
C LEU A 71 -19.37 -8.45 -13.97
N ASP A 72 -20.45 -7.86 -14.50
CA ASP A 72 -20.74 -6.43 -14.44
C ASP A 72 -21.02 -5.93 -13.02
N GLY A 73 -21.89 -6.60 -12.25
CA GLY A 73 -22.24 -6.16 -10.90
C GLY A 73 -21.06 -6.22 -9.93
N PHE A 74 -20.26 -7.29 -9.99
CA PHE A 74 -19.04 -7.39 -9.17
C PHE A 74 -18.04 -6.28 -9.51
N ASN A 75 -17.84 -6.01 -10.81
CA ASN A 75 -16.96 -4.93 -11.25
C ASN A 75 -17.45 -3.56 -10.79
N ARG A 76 -18.77 -3.32 -10.75
CA ARG A 76 -19.36 -2.09 -10.21
C ARG A 76 -19.07 -1.93 -8.72
N ILE A 77 -19.28 -2.97 -7.91
CA ILE A 77 -18.95 -2.91 -6.47
C ILE A 77 -17.46 -2.66 -6.26
N TYR A 78 -16.63 -3.45 -6.94
CA TYR A 78 -15.18 -3.31 -6.86
C TYR A 78 -14.74 -1.89 -7.26
N GLY A 79 -15.37 -1.34 -8.30
CA GLY A 79 -15.13 0.02 -8.77
C GLY A 79 -15.45 1.07 -7.71
N ILE A 80 -16.64 1.03 -7.11
CA ILE A 80 -17.03 1.96 -6.04
C ILE A 80 -16.03 1.90 -4.88
N ILE A 81 -15.72 0.69 -4.38
CA ILE A 81 -14.80 0.52 -3.25
C ILE A 81 -13.42 1.10 -3.57
N LYS A 82 -12.89 0.77 -4.74
CA LYS A 82 -11.50 1.07 -5.08
C LYS A 82 -11.30 2.54 -5.48
N TYR A 83 -12.29 3.13 -6.15
CA TYR A 83 -12.11 4.38 -6.88
C TYR A 83 -12.84 5.57 -6.28
N SER A 84 -13.70 5.37 -5.27
CA SER A 84 -14.18 6.50 -4.47
C SER A 84 -13.00 7.25 -3.82
N GLU A 85 -13.03 8.58 -3.93
CA GLU A 85 -12.00 9.45 -3.40
C GLU A 85 -12.32 10.00 -2.04
N THR A 86 -13.60 10.23 -1.79
CA THR A 86 -14.08 10.76 -0.52
C THR A 86 -15.06 9.77 0.12
N PRO A 87 -15.16 9.78 1.46
CA PRO A 87 -16.24 9.11 2.18
C PRO A 87 -17.62 9.41 1.60
N TYR A 88 -17.87 10.67 1.24
CA TYR A 88 -19.15 11.10 0.67
C TYR A 88 -19.46 10.44 -0.68
N GLU A 89 -18.50 10.43 -1.60
CA GLU A 89 -18.65 9.77 -2.90
C GLU A 89 -18.92 8.27 -2.73
N PHE A 90 -18.16 7.62 -1.83
CA PHE A 90 -18.38 6.22 -1.52
C PHE A 90 -19.79 5.98 -0.98
N GLU A 91 -20.21 6.72 0.03
CA GLU A 91 -21.52 6.53 0.66
C GLU A 91 -22.67 6.77 -0.34
N ALA A 92 -22.55 7.77 -1.20
CA ALA A 92 -23.54 8.08 -2.23
C ALA A 92 -23.66 6.95 -3.27
N GLU A 93 -22.55 6.55 -3.89
CA GLU A 93 -22.54 5.50 -4.92
C GLU A 93 -22.87 4.12 -4.33
N TRP A 94 -22.40 3.82 -3.12
CA TRP A 94 -22.73 2.59 -2.40
C TRP A 94 -24.22 2.50 -2.14
N LYS A 95 -24.84 3.56 -1.57
CA LYS A 95 -26.27 3.59 -1.28
C LYS A 95 -27.11 3.44 -2.55
N LYS A 96 -26.72 4.14 -3.61
CA LYS A 96 -27.35 4.03 -4.93
C LYS A 96 -27.31 2.60 -5.45
N LEU A 97 -26.12 1.99 -5.47
CA LEU A 97 -25.97 0.62 -5.95
C LEU A 97 -26.79 -0.37 -5.11
N VAL A 98 -26.71 -0.29 -3.78
CA VAL A 98 -27.44 -1.19 -2.87
C VAL A 98 -28.95 -1.12 -3.11
N ASN A 99 -29.50 0.06 -3.37
CA ASN A 99 -30.91 0.23 -3.70
C ASN A 99 -31.27 -0.31 -5.09
N GLU A 100 -30.44 -0.05 -6.11
CA GLU A 100 -30.66 -0.53 -7.48
C GLU A 100 -30.70 -2.07 -7.55
N VAL A 101 -29.91 -2.75 -6.72
CA VAL A 101 -29.81 -4.22 -6.73
C VAL A 101 -30.67 -4.89 -5.63
N GLY A 102 -31.42 -4.12 -4.85
CA GLY A 102 -32.33 -4.65 -3.83
C GLY A 102 -31.64 -5.35 -2.64
N LEU A 103 -30.52 -4.79 -2.17
CA LEU A 103 -29.73 -5.35 -1.07
C LEU A 103 -29.84 -4.57 0.24
N GLU A 104 -30.83 -3.70 0.38
CA GLU A 104 -31.03 -2.89 1.59
C GLU A 104 -31.20 -3.74 2.85
N GLU A 105 -31.82 -4.91 2.73
CA GLU A 105 -32.10 -5.83 3.83
C GLU A 105 -30.98 -6.89 4.04
N ASN A 106 -29.92 -6.85 3.24
CA ASN A 106 -28.81 -7.80 3.38
C ASN A 106 -27.95 -7.43 4.60
N GLU A 107 -28.09 -8.20 5.69
CA GLU A 107 -27.39 -7.97 6.96
C GLU A 107 -25.87 -7.80 6.81
N TRP A 108 -25.25 -8.57 5.91
CA TRP A 108 -23.81 -8.48 5.70
C TRP A 108 -23.43 -7.17 5.02
N ILE A 109 -24.15 -6.74 3.99
CA ILE A 109 -23.94 -5.44 3.34
C ILE A 109 -24.16 -4.28 4.30
N SER A 110 -25.21 -4.35 5.14
CA SER A 110 -25.48 -3.35 6.16
C SER A 110 -24.35 -3.29 7.19
N TYR A 111 -23.87 -4.44 7.67
CA TYR A 111 -22.71 -4.50 8.57
C TYR A 111 -21.44 -3.93 7.91
N MET A 112 -21.15 -4.33 6.67
CA MET A 112 -20.00 -3.83 5.91
C MET A 112 -20.02 -2.31 5.77
N PHE A 113 -21.20 -1.73 5.57
CA PHE A 113 -21.37 -0.28 5.54
C PHE A 113 -21.14 0.37 6.92
N GLN A 114 -21.58 -0.26 8.01
CA GLN A 114 -21.33 0.26 9.36
C GLN A 114 -19.84 0.36 9.68
N VAL A 115 -19.04 -0.63 9.26
CA VAL A 115 -17.59 -0.67 9.50
C VAL A 115 -16.74 -0.11 8.34
N ARG A 116 -17.35 0.67 7.43
CA ARG A 116 -16.72 1.15 6.17
C ARG A 116 -15.42 1.91 6.36
N ASP A 117 -15.29 2.66 7.45
CA ASP A 117 -14.10 3.40 7.85
C ASP A 117 -12.86 2.50 8.07
N HIS A 118 -13.07 1.22 8.41
CA HIS A 118 -11.98 0.27 8.63
C HIS A 118 -11.44 -0.37 7.34
N TRP A 119 -12.16 -0.31 6.21
CA TRP A 119 -11.80 -1.09 5.03
C TRP A 119 -11.88 -0.38 3.68
N VAL A 120 -12.65 0.70 3.58
CA VAL A 120 -12.82 1.47 2.36
C VAL A 120 -11.66 2.47 2.17
N PRO A 121 -10.89 2.37 1.07
CA PRO A 121 -9.77 3.27 0.75
C PRO A 121 -10.00 4.75 1.01
N ALA A 122 -11.19 5.26 0.67
CA ALA A 122 -11.56 6.66 0.81
C ALA A 122 -11.42 7.23 2.24
N TYR A 123 -11.52 6.41 3.30
CA TYR A 123 -11.46 6.87 4.69
C TYR A 123 -10.04 7.03 5.23
N PHE A 124 -9.03 6.46 4.58
CA PHE A 124 -7.67 6.43 5.12
C PHE A 124 -6.59 6.76 4.08
N LYS A 125 -6.93 7.43 2.97
CA LYS A 125 -5.93 7.87 1.97
C LYS A 125 -4.85 8.79 2.58
N ASN A 126 -5.12 9.42 3.71
CA ASN A 126 -4.16 10.26 4.44
C ASN A 126 -3.21 9.46 5.36
N VAL A 127 -3.40 8.14 5.49
CA VAL A 127 -2.58 7.29 6.36
C VAL A 127 -1.55 6.56 5.52
N PHE A 128 -0.26 6.76 5.83
CA PHE A 128 0.82 6.06 5.16
C PHE A 128 0.71 4.55 5.36
N ALA A 129 0.48 3.82 4.26
CA ALA A 129 0.26 2.39 4.28
C ALA A 129 1.30 1.63 3.44
N ALA A 130 2.33 2.28 2.91
CA ALA A 130 3.43 1.64 2.18
C ALA A 130 2.97 0.61 1.12
N CYS A 131 1.93 0.96 0.35
CA CYS A 131 1.28 0.08 -0.65
C CYS A 131 0.48 -1.12 -0.08
N MET A 132 0.46 -1.35 1.24
CA MET A 132 -0.16 -2.52 1.91
C MET A 132 -1.69 -2.62 1.77
N SER A 133 -2.34 -1.55 1.34
CA SER A 133 -3.76 -1.54 1.00
C SER A 133 -4.10 -2.24 -0.32
N SER A 134 -3.10 -2.51 -1.17
CA SER A 134 -3.33 -3.20 -2.43
C SER A 134 -3.66 -4.67 -2.14
N THR A 135 -4.77 -5.16 -2.71
CA THR A 135 -5.14 -6.58 -2.62
C THR A 135 -4.03 -7.51 -3.10
N GLN A 136 -3.18 -7.00 -4.01
CA GLN A 136 -2.01 -7.66 -4.57
C GLN A 136 -1.01 -8.14 -3.48
N ILE A 137 -0.83 -7.41 -2.38
CA ILE A 137 0.14 -7.82 -1.33
C ILE A 137 -0.40 -8.98 -0.49
N SER A 138 -1.68 -8.96 -0.12
CA SER A 138 -2.31 -10.10 0.56
C SER A 138 -2.37 -11.34 -0.34
N GLU A 139 -2.65 -11.16 -1.64
CA GLU A 139 -2.70 -12.24 -2.63
C GLU A 139 -1.33 -12.90 -2.85
N THR A 140 -0.29 -12.07 -3.03
CA THR A 140 1.08 -12.57 -3.28
C THR A 140 1.63 -13.30 -2.08
N THR A 141 1.42 -12.79 -0.86
CA THR A 141 1.86 -13.46 0.38
C THR A 141 1.16 -14.80 0.58
N HIS A 142 -0.15 -14.83 0.41
CA HIS A 142 -0.94 -16.06 0.51
C HIS A 142 -0.56 -17.08 -0.59
N SER A 143 -0.39 -16.63 -1.83
CA SER A 143 0.07 -17.47 -2.96
C SER A 143 1.48 -18.01 -2.75
N PHE A 144 2.36 -17.21 -2.15
CA PHE A 144 3.72 -17.62 -1.80
C PHE A 144 3.71 -18.75 -0.76
N LEU A 145 3.02 -18.56 0.37
CA LEU A 145 3.01 -19.54 1.46
C LEU A 145 2.32 -20.84 1.08
N LYS A 146 1.26 -20.79 0.26
CA LYS A 146 0.58 -21.99 -0.26
C LYS A 146 1.47 -22.92 -1.09
N LYS A 147 2.58 -22.43 -1.65
CA LYS A 147 3.55 -23.29 -2.37
C LYS A 147 4.37 -24.17 -1.43
N TYR A 148 4.42 -23.83 -0.15
CA TYR A 148 5.22 -24.52 0.85
C TYR A 148 4.34 -25.27 1.84
N VAL A 149 3.24 -24.67 2.30
CA VAL A 149 2.37 -25.23 3.36
C VAL A 149 1.05 -25.71 2.79
N TYR A 150 0.57 -26.86 3.28
CA TYR A 150 -0.72 -27.46 2.92
C TYR A 150 -1.56 -27.77 4.18
N LYS A 151 -2.87 -27.94 3.99
CA LYS A 151 -3.82 -28.24 5.08
C LYS A 151 -3.51 -29.62 5.66
N GLY A 152 -3.33 -29.71 6.98
CA GLY A 152 -2.96 -30.96 7.65
C GLY A 152 -1.45 -31.19 7.84
N CYS A 153 -0.61 -30.23 7.42
CA CYS A 153 0.83 -30.23 7.72
C CYS A 153 1.07 -30.26 9.24
N GLY A 154 1.83 -31.25 9.74
CA GLY A 154 2.19 -31.33 11.15
C GLY A 154 3.09 -30.16 11.58
N PHE A 155 3.09 -29.79 12.87
CA PHE A 155 3.80 -28.59 13.34
C PHE A 155 5.31 -28.57 12.99
N ASN A 156 6.02 -29.67 13.22
CA ASN A 156 7.45 -29.76 12.90
C ASN A 156 7.73 -29.64 11.40
N GLU A 157 6.84 -30.19 10.57
CA GLU A 157 6.91 -30.06 9.13
C GLU A 157 6.60 -28.61 8.70
N PHE A 158 5.62 -27.97 9.33
CA PHE A 158 5.30 -26.56 9.11
C PHE A 158 6.51 -25.67 9.40
N VAL A 159 7.15 -25.80 10.57
CA VAL A 159 8.34 -25.00 10.94
C VAL A 159 9.43 -25.16 9.88
N THR A 160 9.78 -26.40 9.54
CA THR A 160 10.83 -26.68 8.54
C THR A 160 10.52 -26.07 7.18
N ARG A 161 9.26 -26.18 6.72
CA ARG A 161 8.82 -25.65 5.42
C ARG A 161 8.70 -24.14 5.43
N PHE A 162 8.28 -23.56 6.55
CA PHE A 162 8.20 -22.11 6.75
C PHE A 162 9.59 -21.49 6.76
N ASP A 163 10.55 -22.08 7.47
CA ASP A 163 11.96 -21.65 7.44
C ASP A 163 12.54 -21.72 6.02
N ARG A 164 12.25 -22.80 5.28
CA ARG A 164 12.64 -22.90 3.87
C ARG A 164 12.02 -21.80 3.01
N ALA A 165 10.75 -21.47 3.26
CA ALA A 165 10.07 -20.37 2.57
C ALA A 165 10.76 -19.02 2.90
N LEU A 166 11.04 -18.75 4.18
CA LEU A 166 11.76 -17.55 4.61
C LEU A 166 13.15 -17.46 3.99
N SER A 167 13.93 -18.55 3.97
CA SER A 167 15.26 -18.56 3.35
C SER A 167 15.19 -18.25 1.84
N ARG A 168 14.18 -18.78 1.14
CA ARG A 168 13.96 -18.42 -0.27
C ARG A 168 13.50 -16.98 -0.47
N GLN A 169 12.74 -16.42 0.46
CA GLN A 169 12.37 -15.02 0.43
C GLN A 169 13.61 -14.13 0.61
N ARG A 170 14.44 -14.41 1.63
CA ARG A 170 15.71 -13.71 1.86
C ARG A 170 16.65 -13.81 0.66
N GLU A 171 16.76 -14.99 0.06
CA GLU A 171 17.59 -15.17 -1.14
C GLU A 171 17.09 -14.32 -2.32
N ARG A 172 15.77 -14.23 -2.51
CA ARG A 172 15.21 -13.32 -3.53
C ARG A 172 15.46 -11.86 -3.21
N GLU A 173 15.33 -11.46 -1.94
CA GLU A 173 15.66 -10.12 -1.48
C GLU A 173 17.14 -9.79 -1.75
N ASN A 174 18.06 -10.71 -1.41
CA ASN A 174 19.48 -10.58 -1.72
C ASN A 174 19.77 -10.45 -3.21
N GLN A 175 19.09 -11.22 -4.05
CA GLN A 175 19.21 -11.11 -5.51
C GLN A 175 18.69 -9.78 -6.04
N MET A 176 17.59 -9.26 -5.47
CA MET A 176 17.06 -7.93 -5.81
C MET A 176 18.02 -6.82 -5.37
N ASP A 177 18.54 -6.88 -4.14
CA ASP A 177 19.53 -5.94 -3.62
C ASP A 177 20.81 -5.94 -4.45
N HIS A 178 21.27 -7.12 -4.88
CA HIS A 178 22.43 -7.25 -5.76
C HIS A 178 22.17 -6.59 -7.12
N LYS A 179 20.98 -6.80 -7.71
CA LYS A 179 20.57 -6.13 -8.95
C LYS A 179 20.43 -4.62 -8.76
N ASP A 180 19.94 -4.14 -7.63
CA ASP A 180 19.79 -2.71 -7.36
C ASP A 180 21.14 -2.00 -7.20
N ARG A 181 22.13 -2.70 -6.64
CA ARG A 181 23.50 -2.21 -6.46
C ARG A 181 24.32 -2.20 -7.76
N ASN A 182 24.18 -3.26 -8.56
CA ASN A 182 25.06 -3.47 -9.72
C ASN A 182 24.38 -3.21 -11.07
N GLY A 183 23.05 -3.24 -11.09
CA GLY A 183 22.25 -2.97 -12.27
C GLY A 183 22.20 -1.48 -12.59
N ARG A 184 22.09 -1.16 -13.87
CA ARG A 184 21.84 0.19 -14.35
C ARG A 184 20.37 0.30 -14.73
N PRO A 185 19.55 1.08 -13.97
CA PRO A 185 18.16 1.28 -14.35
C PRO A 185 18.08 1.94 -15.73
N LYS A 186 17.15 1.45 -16.57
CA LYS A 186 16.93 2.04 -17.89
C LYS A 186 16.12 3.32 -17.73
N LEU A 187 16.70 4.45 -18.10
CA LEU A 187 15.98 5.72 -18.24
C LEU A 187 15.13 5.67 -19.51
N GLN A 188 13.86 6.01 -19.40
CA GLN A 188 12.91 6.08 -20.52
C GLN A 188 12.82 7.49 -21.09
N TYR A 189 12.93 8.51 -20.25
CA TYR A 189 12.71 9.91 -20.60
C TYR A 189 14.00 10.72 -20.57
N GLY A 190 15.01 10.26 -19.84
CA GLY A 190 16.31 10.93 -19.74
C GLY A 190 16.26 12.26 -18.99
N THR A 191 15.27 12.43 -18.10
CA THR A 191 15.11 13.66 -17.31
C THR A 191 15.94 13.61 -16.02
N GLN A 192 16.23 14.78 -15.45
CA GLN A 192 16.98 14.89 -14.20
C GLN A 192 16.25 14.20 -13.02
N VAL A 193 14.93 14.39 -12.88
CA VAL A 193 14.12 13.70 -11.86
C VAL A 193 14.17 12.17 -12.02
N GLU A 194 14.19 11.68 -13.26
CA GLU A 194 14.27 10.23 -13.53
C GLU A 194 15.64 9.68 -13.12
N LEU A 195 16.72 10.39 -13.49
CA LEU A 195 18.09 10.02 -13.10
C LEU A 195 18.27 10.04 -11.57
N GLN A 196 17.76 11.08 -10.91
CA GLN A 196 17.81 11.21 -9.46
C GLN A 196 17.13 10.02 -8.77
N MET A 197 15.93 9.64 -9.20
CA MET A 197 15.20 8.51 -8.62
C MET A 197 15.82 7.16 -9.00
N ALA A 198 16.39 7.02 -10.20
CA ALA A 198 17.13 5.81 -10.60
C ALA A 198 18.32 5.51 -9.67
N ASN A 199 18.99 6.56 -9.20
CA ASN A 199 20.11 6.45 -8.27
C ASN A 199 19.65 6.26 -6.81
N THR A 200 18.45 6.73 -6.48
CA THR A 200 17.96 6.79 -5.10
C THR A 200 17.09 5.59 -4.72
N TYR A 201 16.13 5.19 -5.55
CA TYR A 201 15.13 4.17 -5.23
C TYR A 201 15.55 2.75 -5.62
N THR A 202 15.06 1.75 -4.88
CA THR A 202 15.14 0.34 -5.31
C THR A 202 14.54 0.16 -6.70
N SER A 203 14.96 -0.85 -7.49
CA SER A 203 14.48 -0.97 -8.88
C SER A 203 12.95 -1.10 -8.97
N THR A 204 12.33 -1.77 -8.00
CA THR A 204 10.87 -1.87 -7.91
C THR A 204 10.23 -0.50 -7.70
N MET A 205 10.73 0.29 -6.74
CA MET A 205 10.16 1.61 -6.45
C MET A 205 10.47 2.63 -7.54
N PHE A 206 11.63 2.51 -8.20
CA PHE A 206 11.95 3.31 -9.38
C PHE A 206 10.99 3.04 -10.54
N ARG A 207 10.60 1.78 -10.78
CA ARG A 207 9.61 1.46 -11.80
C ARG A 207 8.24 2.09 -11.50
N GLU A 208 7.79 2.05 -10.25
CA GLU A 208 6.55 2.72 -9.83
C GLU A 208 6.63 4.23 -10.05
N PHE A 209 7.78 4.84 -9.73
CA PHE A 209 8.04 6.24 -10.02
C PHE A 209 8.01 6.53 -11.54
N GLN A 210 8.63 5.69 -12.38
CA GLN A 210 8.61 5.85 -13.84
C GLN A 210 7.20 5.79 -14.42
N ILE A 211 6.32 4.93 -13.87
CA ILE A 211 4.89 4.91 -14.26
C ILE A 211 4.23 6.25 -13.91
N GLY A 212 4.47 6.78 -12.70
CA GLY A 212 4.00 8.10 -12.30
C GLY A 212 4.52 9.22 -13.20
N LEU A 213 5.79 9.18 -13.57
CA LEU A 213 6.44 10.13 -14.47
C LEU A 213 5.86 10.05 -15.89
N HIS A 214 5.65 8.85 -16.43
CA HIS A 214 4.96 8.68 -17.71
C HIS A 214 3.57 9.34 -17.68
N ASN A 215 2.82 9.06 -16.62
CA ASN A 215 1.45 9.52 -16.48
C ASN A 215 1.35 11.03 -16.24
N CYS A 216 2.40 11.71 -15.77
CA CYS A 216 2.34 13.16 -15.52
C CYS A 216 2.06 13.95 -16.81
N PHE A 217 2.58 13.48 -17.94
CA PHE A 217 2.39 14.11 -19.26
C PHE A 217 0.97 13.94 -19.81
N THR A 218 0.16 13.06 -19.22
CA THR A 218 -1.25 12.92 -19.57
C THR A 218 -2.14 13.99 -18.93
N TYR A 219 -1.58 14.87 -18.09
CA TYR A 219 -2.30 15.95 -17.44
C TYR A 219 -1.84 17.32 -17.94
N SER A 220 -2.79 18.20 -18.22
CA SER A 220 -2.52 19.62 -18.41
C SER A 220 -2.52 20.35 -17.08
N LEU A 221 -1.65 21.35 -16.99
CA LEU A 221 -1.65 22.34 -15.93
C LEU A 221 -2.47 23.51 -16.46
N ASP A 222 -3.70 23.70 -15.98
CA ASP A 222 -4.64 24.64 -16.60
C ASP A 222 -4.60 26.01 -15.93
N GLU A 223 -5.09 26.08 -14.69
CA GLU A 223 -5.27 27.33 -13.95
C GLU A 223 -4.57 27.24 -12.60
N ASN A 224 -4.04 28.38 -12.15
CA ASN A 224 -3.52 28.53 -10.82
C ASN A 224 -4.12 29.73 -10.09
N VAL A 225 -4.37 29.56 -8.79
CA VAL A 225 -4.71 30.65 -7.89
C VAL A 225 -3.53 30.84 -6.96
N GLU A 226 -3.03 32.08 -6.87
CA GLU A 226 -1.88 32.45 -6.06
C GLU A 226 -2.33 33.20 -4.80
N GLU A 227 -1.92 32.70 -3.64
CA GLU A 227 -2.15 33.30 -2.33
C GLU A 227 -0.81 33.38 -1.59
N GLY A 228 -0.08 34.49 -1.82
CA GLY A 228 1.28 34.66 -1.32
C GLY A 228 2.23 33.61 -1.89
N ASP A 229 2.85 32.82 -1.01
CA ASP A 229 3.74 31.72 -1.41
C ASP A 229 3.01 30.43 -1.79
N ASN A 230 1.71 30.36 -1.56
CA ASN A 230 0.90 29.20 -1.88
C ASN A 230 0.26 29.37 -3.27
N ILE A 231 0.28 28.30 -4.04
CA ILE A 231 -0.37 28.18 -5.34
C ILE A 231 -1.30 26.98 -5.30
N VAL A 232 -2.50 27.15 -5.82
CA VAL A 232 -3.43 26.04 -6.07
C VAL A 232 -3.47 25.77 -7.55
N PHE A 233 -2.98 24.61 -7.99
CA PHE A 233 -3.04 24.18 -9.39
C PHE A 233 -4.23 23.26 -9.65
N LYS A 234 -4.96 23.55 -10.72
CA LYS A 234 -5.94 22.63 -11.30
C LYS A 234 -5.31 21.87 -12.47
N LEU A 235 -5.40 20.54 -12.42
CA LEU A 235 -4.93 19.67 -13.48
C LEU A 235 -6.10 18.93 -14.10
N THR A 236 -6.16 18.90 -15.42
CA THR A 236 -7.16 18.14 -16.17
C THR A 236 -6.48 17.06 -16.98
N TYR A 237 -7.07 15.88 -17.01
CA TYR A 237 -6.57 14.79 -17.82
C TYR A 237 -6.85 15.02 -19.31
N ARG A 238 -5.84 14.77 -20.14
CA ARG A 238 -5.87 14.90 -21.61
C ARG A 238 -5.43 13.64 -22.35
N GLY A 239 -5.25 12.52 -21.65
CA GLY A 239 -4.90 11.26 -22.31
C GLY A 239 -6.08 10.65 -23.07
N VAL A 240 -5.78 9.64 -23.89
CA VAL A 240 -6.73 8.99 -24.80
C VAL A 240 -7.47 7.82 -24.13
N SER A 241 -7.37 7.67 -22.81
CA SER A 241 -8.02 6.56 -22.11
C SER A 241 -9.55 6.71 -22.09
N ASN A 242 -10.23 5.59 -22.34
CA ASN A 242 -11.68 5.50 -22.17
C ASN A 242 -12.10 5.37 -20.70
N ASP A 243 -11.14 5.22 -19.78
CA ASP A 243 -11.39 5.06 -18.36
C ASP A 243 -11.85 6.39 -17.73
N ILE A 244 -13.05 6.38 -17.14
CA ILE A 244 -13.72 7.53 -16.53
C ILE A 244 -12.92 8.04 -15.33
N GLU A 245 -12.21 7.16 -14.62
CA GLU A 245 -11.42 7.50 -13.43
C GLU A 245 -10.22 8.38 -13.75
N ILE A 246 -9.65 8.17 -14.94
CA ILE A 246 -8.47 8.90 -15.39
C ILE A 246 -8.87 10.31 -15.85
N LYS A 247 -10.14 10.54 -16.23
CA LYS A 247 -10.66 11.84 -16.69
C LYS A 247 -10.89 12.87 -15.58
N ARG A 248 -10.69 12.53 -14.31
CA ARG A 248 -10.96 13.43 -13.19
C ARG A 248 -9.95 14.57 -13.11
N SER A 249 -10.46 15.76 -12.84
CA SER A 249 -9.62 16.90 -12.50
C SER A 249 -9.00 16.72 -11.11
N ARG A 250 -7.83 17.33 -10.91
CA ARG A 250 -7.02 17.19 -9.71
C ARG A 250 -6.60 18.56 -9.23
N VAL A 251 -6.47 18.67 -7.91
CA VAL A 251 -6.05 19.91 -7.27
C VAL A 251 -4.76 19.64 -6.51
N VAL A 252 -3.75 20.48 -6.73
CA VAL A 252 -2.49 20.44 -5.99
C VAL A 252 -2.32 21.78 -5.30
N HIS A 253 -2.26 21.75 -3.97
CA HIS A 253 -1.85 22.89 -3.16
C HIS A 253 -0.33 22.83 -3.02
N PHE A 254 0.38 23.86 -3.45
CA PHE A 254 1.84 23.87 -3.55
C PHE A 254 2.42 25.16 -2.97
N ASN A 255 3.48 25.06 -2.18
CA ASN A 255 4.17 26.20 -1.62
C ASN A 255 5.50 26.44 -2.35
N ARG A 256 5.67 27.63 -2.93
CA ARG A 256 6.83 28.00 -3.77
C ARG A 256 8.16 27.97 -3.02
N LEU A 257 8.17 28.45 -1.78
CA LEU A 257 9.39 28.58 -0.99
C LEU A 257 9.91 27.23 -0.52
N THR A 258 9.02 26.40 0.00
CA THR A 258 9.38 25.07 0.52
C THR A 258 9.46 24.01 -0.56
N GLN A 259 8.89 24.27 -1.74
CA GLN A 259 8.69 23.30 -2.84
C GLN A 259 7.86 22.08 -2.42
N ILE A 260 7.02 22.23 -1.39
CA ILE A 260 6.16 21.19 -0.87
C ILE A 260 4.71 21.48 -1.25
N GLY A 261 4.02 20.44 -1.69
CA GLY A 261 2.60 20.44 -1.98
C GLY A 261 1.89 19.12 -1.66
N SER A 262 0.57 19.21 -1.57
CA SER A 262 -0.34 18.09 -1.35
C SER A 262 -1.33 18.01 -2.52
N CYS A 263 -1.52 16.81 -3.04
CA CYS A 263 -2.47 16.54 -4.12
C CYS A 263 -3.76 15.96 -3.56
N SER A 264 -4.90 16.32 -4.17
CA SER A 264 -6.22 15.74 -3.85
C SER A 264 -6.27 14.22 -4.01
N CYS A 265 -5.39 13.61 -4.81
CA CYS A 265 -5.34 12.15 -4.96
C CYS A 265 -4.73 11.41 -3.76
N LYS A 266 -4.02 12.11 -2.88
CA LYS A 266 -3.38 11.59 -1.64
C LYS A 266 -2.41 10.42 -1.83
N GLN A 267 -1.96 10.18 -3.06
CA GLN A 267 -1.09 9.04 -3.36
C GLN A 267 0.28 9.16 -2.69
N PHE A 268 0.84 10.38 -2.51
CA PHE A 268 2.09 10.52 -1.78
C PHE A 268 1.91 10.21 -0.30
N GLU A 269 0.88 10.76 0.34
CA GLU A 269 0.56 10.51 1.75
C GLU A 269 0.34 9.01 2.02
N PHE A 270 -0.26 8.31 1.06
CA PHE A 270 -0.59 6.90 1.16
C PHE A 270 0.57 5.95 0.83
N MET A 271 1.26 6.20 -0.28
CA MET A 271 2.28 5.32 -0.87
C MET A 271 3.72 5.78 -0.58
N GLY A 272 3.91 7.06 -0.27
CA GLY A 272 5.23 7.68 -0.11
C GLY A 272 5.99 7.89 -1.42
N ILE A 273 5.31 7.93 -2.56
CA ILE A 273 5.88 8.26 -3.88
C ILE A 273 5.08 9.42 -4.48
N PRO A 274 5.73 10.45 -5.05
CA PRO A 274 5.04 11.51 -5.79
C PRO A 274 4.06 10.96 -6.81
N CYS A 275 2.85 11.52 -6.83
CA CYS A 275 1.86 11.20 -7.85
C CYS A 275 2.17 11.92 -9.16
N ALA A 276 1.58 11.43 -10.26
CA ALA A 276 1.69 12.07 -11.58
C ALA A 276 1.33 13.58 -11.55
N HIS A 277 0.37 13.98 -10.71
CA HIS A 277 -0.06 15.38 -10.60
C HIS A 277 0.99 16.26 -9.93
N LEU A 278 1.61 15.77 -8.84
CA LEU A 278 2.72 16.47 -8.18
C LEU A 278 3.91 16.59 -9.13
N LEU A 279 4.25 15.51 -9.85
CA LEU A 279 5.32 15.54 -10.85
C LEU A 279 5.05 16.56 -11.97
N ARG A 280 3.78 16.67 -12.40
CA ARG A 280 3.38 17.66 -13.40
C ARG A 280 3.49 19.10 -12.89
N VAL A 281 3.17 19.34 -11.62
CA VAL A 281 3.36 20.65 -10.97
C VAL A 281 4.84 20.99 -10.83
N LEU A 282 5.68 20.05 -10.39
CA LEU A 282 7.13 20.26 -10.29
C LEU A 282 7.74 20.61 -11.65
N ASP A 283 7.36 19.88 -12.70
CA ASP A 283 7.77 20.16 -14.08
C ASP A 283 7.34 21.58 -14.54
N GLY A 284 6.07 21.94 -14.32
CA GLY A 284 5.56 23.28 -14.63
C GLY A 284 6.24 24.40 -13.85
N MET A 285 6.67 24.12 -12.61
CA MET A 285 7.45 25.02 -11.76
C MET A 285 8.96 25.00 -12.05
N LYS A 286 9.40 24.23 -13.05
CA LYS A 286 10.80 24.06 -13.45
C LYS A 286 11.70 23.53 -12.31
N ILE A 287 11.14 22.66 -11.47
CA ILE A 287 11.86 21.96 -10.41
C ILE A 287 12.29 20.60 -10.96
N TYR A 288 13.59 20.46 -11.23
CA TYR A 288 14.14 19.30 -11.94
C TYR A 288 14.75 18.23 -11.02
N ASP A 289 14.78 18.48 -9.71
CA ASP A 289 15.09 17.49 -8.68
C ASP A 289 13.88 17.34 -7.76
N ILE A 290 13.49 16.10 -7.47
CA ILE A 290 12.47 15.78 -6.47
C ILE A 290 12.95 16.30 -5.11
N PRO A 291 12.17 17.18 -4.44
CA PRO A 291 12.51 17.65 -3.11
C PRO A 291 12.67 16.49 -2.12
N SER A 292 13.63 16.59 -1.21
CA SER A 292 13.97 15.52 -0.25
C SER A 292 12.79 15.09 0.62
N PHE A 293 11.85 16.00 0.89
CA PHE A 293 10.57 15.73 1.57
C PHE A 293 9.81 14.57 0.94
N TYR A 294 9.86 14.44 -0.38
CA TYR A 294 9.16 13.39 -1.12
C TYR A 294 9.94 12.08 -1.26
N ILE A 295 11.16 12.00 -0.74
CA ILE A 295 12.05 10.86 -0.89
C ILE A 295 12.08 10.07 0.43
N MET A 296 11.18 9.10 0.55
CA MET A 296 11.06 8.26 1.74
C MET A 296 12.24 7.31 1.91
N ASP A 297 12.84 7.27 3.10
CA ASP A 297 13.95 6.35 3.42
C ASP A 297 13.59 4.88 3.17
N ARG A 298 12.33 4.50 3.39
CA ARG A 298 11.81 3.15 3.13
C ARG A 298 12.06 2.68 1.69
N TRP A 299 12.06 3.59 0.73
CA TRP A 299 12.15 3.28 -0.70
C TRP A 299 13.55 3.39 -1.27
N LYS A 300 14.52 3.91 -0.48
CA LYS A 300 15.89 4.12 -0.93
C LYS A 300 16.65 2.81 -1.09
N LYS A 301 17.58 2.77 -2.05
CA LYS A 301 18.62 1.73 -2.13
C LYS A 301 19.52 1.81 -0.91
N GLY A 302 20.05 0.66 -0.51
CA GLY A 302 21.02 0.56 0.57
C GLY A 302 20.59 -0.43 1.63
N PRO A 303 21.49 -0.80 2.56
CA PRO A 303 21.12 -1.70 3.63
C PRO A 303 19.96 -1.08 4.41
N ARG A 304 18.85 -1.82 4.56
CA ARG A 304 17.88 -1.51 5.63
C ARG A 304 18.71 -1.48 6.91
N ARG A 305 18.98 -0.28 7.43
CA ARG A 305 19.75 -0.10 8.67
C ARG A 305 18.87 -0.48 9.86
N GLU A 306 18.41 -1.71 9.89
CA GLU A 306 18.06 -2.34 11.14
C GLU A 306 19.24 -3.23 11.48
N ILE A 307 20.16 -2.67 12.27
CA ILE A 307 21.12 -3.47 13.02
C ILE A 307 20.28 -4.43 13.84
N VAL A 308 20.17 -5.68 13.41
CA VAL A 308 19.51 -6.71 14.20
C VAL A 308 20.40 -6.91 15.41
N ARG A 309 19.90 -6.54 16.58
CA ARG A 309 20.62 -6.73 17.84
C ARG A 309 20.06 -7.95 18.55
N ASP A 310 20.93 -8.74 19.16
CA ASP A 310 20.48 -9.80 20.07
C ASP A 310 19.88 -9.20 21.36
N GLN A 311 19.36 -10.05 22.23
CA GLN A 311 18.80 -9.65 23.53
C GLN A 311 19.84 -8.98 24.47
N SER A 312 21.13 -9.07 24.13
CA SER A 312 22.25 -8.44 24.86
C SER A 312 22.71 -7.13 24.19
N GLY A 313 22.07 -6.71 23.10
CA GLY A 313 22.39 -5.48 22.38
C GLY A 313 23.53 -5.61 21.35
N ASN A 314 24.03 -6.81 21.09
CA ASN A 314 25.11 -7.06 20.13
C ASN A 314 24.57 -7.11 18.70
N GLU A 315 25.29 -6.49 17.76
CA GLU A 315 24.99 -6.57 16.33
C GLU A 315 25.14 -8.01 15.83
N ILE A 316 24.04 -8.61 15.36
CA ILE A 316 24.03 -9.88 14.66
C ILE A 316 24.51 -9.61 13.23
N ARG A 317 25.78 -9.93 12.96
CA ARG A 317 26.35 -9.88 11.61
C ARG A 317 26.04 -11.18 10.88
N GLU A 318 25.54 -11.09 9.64
CA GLU A 318 25.41 -12.27 8.78
C GLU A 318 26.79 -12.92 8.57
N ASP A 319 26.90 -14.18 8.98
CA ASP A 319 28.12 -14.96 8.88
C ASP A 319 28.37 -15.37 7.42
N ARG A 320 29.04 -14.49 6.67
CA ARG A 320 29.57 -14.82 5.34
C ARG A 320 30.80 -15.70 5.48
N LYS A 321 30.60 -16.99 5.74
CA LYS A 321 31.56 -18.07 5.43
C LYS A 321 30.96 -19.46 5.67
N ARG A 322 30.47 -20.07 4.59
CA ARG A 322 30.65 -21.51 4.32
C ARG A 322 31.06 -21.66 2.87
N GLU A 323 32.30 -21.27 2.58
CA GLU A 323 33.03 -21.88 1.48
C GLU A 323 33.24 -23.35 1.86
N PHE A 324 32.48 -24.24 1.22
CA PHE A 324 32.81 -25.66 1.22
C PHE A 324 34.08 -25.82 0.38
N THR A 325 35.20 -26.05 1.07
CA THR A 325 36.39 -26.69 0.51
C THR A 325 36.55 -28.02 1.24
N GLY A 326 36.70 -29.10 0.46
CA GLY A 326 36.85 -30.48 0.95
C GLY A 326 35.79 -31.40 0.38
#